data_AF-A0A7C9P894-F1
#
_entry.id   AF-A0A7C9P894-F1
#
_cell.length_a   1.000
_cell.length_b   1.000
_cell.length_c   1.000
_cell.angle_alpha   90.00
_cell.angle_beta   90.00
_cell.angle_gamma   90.00
#
_symmetry.space_group_name_H-M   'P 1'
#
loop_
_entity.id
_entity.type
_entity.pdbx_description
1 polymer ?
#
loop_
_entity_poly.entity_id
_entity_poly.type
_entity_poly.pdbx_seq_one_letter_code
_entity_poly.pdbx_strand_id
1 'polypeptide(L)'
;MTSGQDIHLSGANVLADQDLGIHAGGNLTLDAEQTTLSDSHFSHSKRSGLFSGGLGINLGSQRQESDATNTATFVAPTTVGSIGGNVTLSAGDTYTQIGSDVLAPSGDILIGANTVNILEGRETRSSQTEQRFKQSGLSLSLSNPVMDSAQGIKGQVDAAGNTDSARMQALAAANSALAVKDIQQQLTNGNATDLSLNISLGSSQSRSDSEASSNTARGSTITAGGNLAIHALGQGEGEGSLTVQGSQLEAGDQLLLNAAQDIHLLASADAVSQRDSHNSSSGSIGLGIGTNGIALNLDASRAKGHGNGDSTFFNNTQLSAGNQVILNSGGDTALKGAVVSAPQITTHIGGDLTIESLQDTAVHSERHQSSGGSLSVPLIGVGQPTASLN
;
A
#
# COMPACT_ATOMS: atom_id res chain seq x y z
N MET A 1 13.65 18.68 34.84
CA MET A 1 12.94 17.57 35.49
C MET A 1 13.98 16.60 36.04
N THR A 2 13.88 16.22 37.31
CA THR A 2 14.85 15.30 37.93
C THR A 2 14.10 14.28 38.77
N SER A 3 14.45 13.00 38.61
CA SER A 3 13.95 11.88 39.40
C SER A 3 15.13 11.06 39.91
N GLY A 4 15.06 10.59 41.15
CA GLY A 4 16.02 9.59 41.68
C GLY A 4 15.75 8.17 41.18
N GLN A 5 14.70 7.98 40.38
CA GLN A 5 14.28 6.71 39.79
C GLN A 5 14.09 6.91 38.28
N ASP A 6 13.30 6.03 37.66
CA ASP A 6 12.95 6.08 36.25
C ASP A 6 12.07 7.29 35.92
N ILE A 7 12.13 7.71 34.65
CA ILE A 7 11.22 8.67 34.02
C ILE A 7 10.70 8.04 32.74
N HIS A 8 9.38 8.02 32.58
CA HIS A 8 8.70 7.48 31.41
C HIS A 8 7.74 8.54 30.84
N LEU A 9 7.97 8.93 29.59
CA LEU A 9 7.16 9.90 28.85
C LEU A 9 6.60 9.20 27.62
N SER A 10 5.27 9.07 27.55
CA SER A 10 4.53 8.43 26.46
C SER A 10 3.50 9.40 25.89
N GLY A 11 3.51 9.62 24.57
CA GLY A 11 2.64 10.59 23.87
C GLY A 11 2.71 12.04 24.41
N ALA A 12 3.80 12.41 25.08
CA ALA A 12 3.88 13.66 25.85
C ALA A 12 4.60 14.78 25.10
N ASN A 13 4.25 16.04 25.39
CA ASN A 13 4.97 17.21 24.88
C ASN A 13 5.65 17.95 26.03
N VAL A 14 6.97 17.87 26.12
CA VAL A 14 7.79 18.53 27.15
C VAL A 14 8.69 19.57 26.48
N LEU A 15 8.28 20.84 26.58
CA LEU A 15 8.94 21.95 25.90
C LEU A 15 9.41 23.01 26.90
N ALA A 16 10.57 23.63 26.61
CA ALA A 16 11.08 24.79 27.33
C ALA A 16 11.44 25.94 26.38
N ASP A 17 11.29 27.18 26.82
CA ASP A 17 11.70 28.35 26.02
C ASP A 17 13.23 28.42 25.87
N GLN A 18 13.97 27.96 26.88
CA GLN A 18 15.44 27.95 26.94
C GLN A 18 15.93 26.54 27.21
N ASP A 19 16.89 26.35 28.10
CA ASP A 19 17.47 25.03 28.38
C ASP A 19 16.43 24.08 29.00
N LEU A 20 16.41 22.84 28.48
CA LEU A 20 15.62 21.74 29.01
C LEU A 20 16.56 20.64 29.53
N GLY A 21 16.46 20.33 30.82
CA GLY A 21 17.16 19.21 31.44
C GLY A 21 16.19 18.13 31.91
N ILE A 22 16.42 16.87 31.54
CA ILE A 22 15.73 15.69 32.08
C ILE A 22 16.77 14.72 32.62
N HIS A 23 16.69 14.44 33.93
CA HIS A 23 17.64 13.57 34.61
C HIS A 23 16.89 12.47 35.36
N ALA A 24 17.04 11.22 34.91
CA ALA A 24 16.56 10.03 35.61
C ALA A 24 17.72 9.34 36.33
N GLY A 25 17.51 8.97 37.59
CA GLY A 25 18.48 8.19 38.37
C GLY A 25 18.59 6.74 37.91
N GLY A 26 17.54 6.21 37.27
CA GLY A 26 17.52 4.92 36.57
C GLY A 26 17.35 5.11 35.07
N ASN A 27 16.26 4.60 34.50
CA ASN A 27 15.96 4.67 33.07
C ASN A 27 15.24 5.96 32.67
N LEU A 28 15.53 6.46 31.47
CA LEU A 28 14.76 7.52 30.81
C LEU A 28 14.17 6.96 29.52
N THR A 29 12.84 6.86 29.46
CA THR A 29 12.11 6.36 28.29
C THR A 29 11.22 7.44 27.69
N LEU A 30 11.40 7.68 26.39
CA LEU A 30 10.55 8.52 25.54
C LEU A 30 9.90 7.61 24.49
N ASP A 31 8.65 7.21 24.67
CA ASP A 31 7.95 6.33 23.74
C ASP A 31 6.76 7.03 23.09
N ALA A 32 6.40 6.56 21.91
CA ALA A 32 5.20 7.01 21.22
C ALA A 32 3.98 6.25 21.75
N GLU A 33 2.90 6.99 22.06
CA GLU A 33 1.62 6.40 22.43
C GLU A 33 0.96 5.78 21.20
N GLN A 34 0.39 4.58 21.33
CA GLN A 34 -0.30 3.90 20.24
C GLN A 34 -1.82 4.11 20.32
N THR A 35 -2.43 4.48 19.20
CA THR A 35 -3.90 4.56 19.06
C THR A 35 -4.36 3.65 17.94
N THR A 36 -5.32 2.77 18.25
CA THR A 36 -5.94 1.87 17.26
C THR A 36 -7.34 2.37 16.90
N LEU A 37 -7.59 2.52 15.60
CA LEU A 37 -8.89 2.81 15.01
C LEU A 37 -9.36 1.57 14.25
N SER A 38 -10.65 1.26 14.36
CA SER A 38 -11.28 0.15 13.64
C SER A 38 -12.62 0.61 13.08
N ASP A 39 -12.79 0.44 11.78
CA ASP A 39 -13.98 0.81 11.02
C ASP A 39 -14.50 -0.40 10.25
N SER A 40 -15.80 -0.65 10.38
CA SER A 40 -16.49 -1.69 9.62
C SER A 40 -17.60 -1.09 8.79
N HIS A 41 -17.69 -1.47 7.52
CA HIS A 41 -18.73 -1.04 6.60
C HIS A 41 -19.37 -2.26 5.93
N PHE A 42 -20.68 -2.40 6.15
CA PHE A 42 -21.50 -3.40 5.46
C PHE A 42 -22.50 -2.71 4.53
N SER A 43 -22.51 -3.13 3.27
CA SER A 43 -23.52 -2.72 2.29
C SER A 43 -24.19 -3.94 1.69
N HIS A 44 -25.52 -3.87 1.61
CA HIS A 44 -26.35 -4.87 1.00
C HIS A 44 -27.37 -4.21 0.08
N SER A 45 -27.36 -4.59 -1.19
CA SER A 45 -28.33 -4.14 -2.19
C SER A 45 -28.99 -5.34 -2.84
N LYS A 46 -30.31 -5.27 -2.96
CA LYS A 46 -31.11 -6.23 -3.72
C LYS A 46 -31.98 -5.45 -4.69
N ARG A 47 -31.80 -5.71 -5.99
CA ARG A 47 -32.63 -5.17 -7.05
C ARG A 47 -33.46 -6.29 -7.65
N SER A 48 -34.67 -5.97 -8.06
CA SER A 48 -35.57 -6.92 -8.71
C SER A 48 -36.39 -6.19 -9.77
N GLY A 49 -36.73 -6.90 -10.84
CA GLY A 49 -37.41 -6.32 -11.99
C GLY A 49 -36.45 -6.13 -13.17
N LEU A 50 -36.74 -5.12 -14.00
CA LEU A 50 -36.00 -4.85 -15.23
C LEU A 50 -34.81 -3.94 -14.95
N PHE A 51 -33.60 -4.36 -15.34
CA PHE A 51 -32.38 -3.58 -15.23
C PHE A 51 -31.52 -3.73 -16.48
N SER A 52 -30.85 -2.64 -16.90
CA SER A 52 -29.93 -2.64 -18.03
C SER A 52 -28.50 -2.93 -17.57
N GLY A 53 -27.70 -3.60 -18.42
CA GLY A 53 -26.28 -3.85 -18.19
C GLY A 53 -25.56 -4.14 -19.50
N GLY A 54 -24.46 -3.42 -19.79
CA GLY A 54 -23.77 -3.51 -21.09
C GLY A 54 -24.71 -3.20 -22.26
N LEU A 55 -24.71 -4.07 -23.28
CA LEU A 55 -25.59 -4.00 -24.46
C LEU A 55 -26.92 -4.77 -24.27
N GLY A 56 -27.25 -5.21 -23.06
CA GLY A 56 -28.41 -6.08 -22.79
C GLY A 56 -29.36 -5.58 -21.70
N ILE A 57 -30.56 -6.17 -21.68
CA ILE A 57 -31.58 -5.94 -20.66
C ILE A 57 -31.77 -7.24 -19.86
N ASN A 58 -31.80 -7.14 -18.55
CA ASN A 58 -32.02 -8.25 -17.63
C ASN A 58 -33.35 -8.04 -16.89
N LEU A 59 -34.19 -9.07 -16.83
CA LEU A 59 -35.36 -9.14 -15.99
C LEU A 59 -35.14 -10.23 -14.95
N GLY A 60 -34.99 -9.86 -13.69
CA GLY A 60 -34.70 -10.84 -12.65
C GLY A 60 -34.38 -10.23 -11.30
N SER A 61 -33.52 -10.89 -10.55
CA SER A 61 -33.01 -10.43 -9.26
C SER A 61 -31.49 -10.34 -9.28
N GLN A 62 -30.98 -9.28 -8.65
CA GLN A 62 -29.55 -9.03 -8.48
C GLN A 62 -29.31 -8.70 -7.01
N ARG A 63 -28.34 -9.37 -6.40
CA ARG A 63 -27.90 -9.17 -5.03
C ARG A 63 -26.41 -8.85 -5.04
N GLN A 64 -26.06 -7.77 -4.38
CA GLN A 64 -24.68 -7.34 -4.15
C GLN A 64 -24.48 -7.11 -2.65
N GLU A 65 -23.45 -7.72 -2.10
CA GLU A 65 -22.97 -7.49 -0.75
C GLU A 65 -21.53 -7.03 -0.81
N SER A 66 -21.18 -6.09 0.07
CA SER A 66 -19.81 -5.68 0.34
C SER A 66 -19.65 -5.55 1.84
N ASP A 67 -18.71 -6.30 2.39
CA ASP A 67 -18.26 -6.18 3.77
C ASP A 67 -16.81 -5.71 3.74
N ALA A 68 -16.49 -4.71 4.54
CA ALA A 68 -15.14 -4.17 4.62
C ALA A 68 -14.82 -3.82 6.07
N THR A 69 -13.70 -4.34 6.58
CA THR A 69 -13.16 -3.98 7.89
C THR A 69 -11.77 -3.42 7.72
N ASN A 70 -11.52 -2.26 8.30
CA ASN A 70 -10.21 -1.63 8.33
C ASN A 70 -9.80 -1.43 9.78
N THR A 71 -8.58 -1.82 10.13
CA THR A 71 -7.98 -1.54 11.43
C THR A 71 -6.63 -0.88 11.21
N ALA A 72 -6.38 0.23 11.88
CA ALA A 72 -5.12 0.96 11.79
C ALA A 72 -4.63 1.35 13.18
N THR A 73 -3.37 1.08 13.47
CA THR A 73 -2.67 1.53 14.67
C THR A 73 -1.66 2.58 14.26
N PHE A 74 -1.78 3.76 14.84
CA PHE A 74 -0.89 4.91 14.63
C PHE A 74 -0.06 5.15 15.89
N VAL A 75 1.11 5.74 15.73
CA VAL A 75 1.95 6.16 16.86
C VAL A 75 1.97 7.69 16.99
N ALA A 76 1.55 8.19 18.15
CA ALA A 76 1.64 9.58 18.54
C ALA A 76 2.96 9.81 19.30
N PRO A 77 3.92 10.57 18.75
CA PRO A 77 5.25 10.72 19.34
C PRO A 77 5.22 11.43 20.69
N THR A 78 6.17 11.07 21.56
CA THR A 78 6.64 11.98 22.60
C THR A 78 7.57 13.01 21.97
N THR A 79 7.36 14.30 22.26
CA THR A 79 8.22 15.40 21.83
C THR A 79 8.89 16.05 23.04
N VAL A 80 10.22 16.09 23.04
CA VAL A 80 11.03 16.73 24.09
C VAL A 80 11.91 17.78 23.45
N GLY A 81 11.88 19.03 23.90
CA GLY A 81 12.71 20.05 23.24
C GLY A 81 12.79 21.41 23.89
N SER A 82 13.78 22.17 23.44
CA SER A 82 13.98 23.58 23.74
C SER A 82 13.70 24.43 22.51
N ILE A 83 13.17 25.64 22.67
CA ILE A 83 12.96 26.57 21.55
C ILE A 83 14.24 27.35 21.25
N GLY A 84 14.83 27.98 22.27
CA GLY A 84 16.01 28.85 22.14
C GLY A 84 17.28 28.38 22.88
N GLY A 85 17.20 27.28 23.62
CA GLY A 85 18.31 26.77 24.43
C GLY A 85 18.72 25.34 24.07
N ASN A 86 19.40 24.67 24.98
CA ASN A 86 19.93 23.33 24.81
C ASN A 86 18.98 22.27 25.40
N VAL A 87 19.12 21.02 24.95
CA VAL A 87 18.48 19.86 25.58
C VAL A 87 19.54 18.96 26.19
N THR A 88 19.39 18.62 27.47
CA THR A 88 20.22 17.63 28.16
C THR A 88 19.35 16.52 28.72
N LEU A 89 19.55 15.30 28.23
CA LEU A 89 18.86 14.10 28.68
C LEU A 89 19.87 13.16 29.32
N SER A 90 19.64 12.75 30.57
CA SER A 90 20.50 11.77 31.22
C SER A 90 19.72 10.67 31.92
N ALA A 91 20.20 9.44 31.80
CA ALA A 91 19.74 8.28 32.54
C ALA A 91 20.92 7.69 33.33
N GLY A 92 20.66 7.18 34.53
CA GLY A 92 21.64 6.41 35.29
C GLY A 92 21.94 5.06 34.64
N ASP A 93 20.92 4.45 34.02
CA ASP A 93 21.01 3.13 33.39
C ASP A 93 20.82 3.23 31.87
N THR A 94 19.57 3.17 31.38
CA THR A 94 19.27 3.14 29.94
C THR A 94 18.47 4.37 29.51
N TYR A 95 18.91 5.02 28.42
CA TYR A 95 18.09 5.94 27.64
C TYR A 95 17.43 5.19 26.49
N THR A 96 16.10 5.28 26.37
CA THR A 96 15.35 4.64 25.29
C THR A 96 14.40 5.65 24.65
N GLN A 97 14.50 5.84 23.33
CA GLN A 97 13.61 6.66 22.52
C GLN A 97 12.95 5.77 21.46
N ILE A 98 11.62 5.74 21.39
CA ILE A 98 10.86 4.87 20.47
C ILE A 98 9.87 5.72 19.70
N GLY A 99 10.07 5.83 18.38
CA GLY A 99 9.23 6.63 17.49
C GLY A 99 8.92 8.02 18.06
N SER A 100 9.89 8.69 18.67
CA SER A 100 9.71 9.95 19.40
C SER A 100 10.72 10.99 18.93
N ASP A 101 10.53 12.25 19.31
CA ASP A 101 11.23 13.39 18.73
C ASP A 101 11.95 14.21 19.82
N VAL A 102 13.24 14.53 19.62
CA VAL A 102 14.04 15.40 20.50
C VAL A 102 14.59 16.59 19.71
N LEU A 103 14.30 17.81 20.14
CA LEU A 103 14.50 19.01 19.32
C LEU A 103 15.20 20.14 20.10
N ALA A 104 16.26 20.71 19.49
CA ALA A 104 16.91 21.93 19.95
C ALA A 104 17.36 22.76 18.72
N PRO A 105 16.44 23.38 17.96
CA PRO A 105 16.72 23.97 16.65
C PRO A 105 17.69 25.16 16.67
N SER A 106 17.95 25.75 17.84
CA SER A 106 18.91 26.84 18.03
C SER A 106 20.02 26.52 19.04
N GLY A 107 20.12 25.26 19.48
CA GLY A 107 21.04 24.85 20.52
C GLY A 107 21.60 23.45 20.33
N ASP A 108 22.28 22.98 21.35
CA ASP A 108 22.93 21.68 21.39
C ASP A 108 22.02 20.63 22.06
N ILE A 109 22.23 19.37 21.71
CA ILE A 109 21.60 18.22 22.37
C ILE A 109 22.70 17.33 22.96
N LEU A 110 22.60 17.05 24.26
CA LEU A 110 23.43 16.10 24.98
C LEU A 110 22.58 14.97 25.54
N ILE A 111 22.92 13.73 25.20
CA ILE A 111 22.29 12.52 25.74
C ILE A 111 23.36 11.66 26.40
N GLY A 112 23.15 11.27 27.66
CA GLY A 112 24.08 10.42 28.40
C GLY A 112 23.39 9.32 29.19
N ALA A 113 23.83 8.07 29.02
CA ALA A 113 23.37 6.91 29.77
C ALA A 113 24.44 5.82 29.82
N ASN A 114 24.24 4.74 30.57
CA ASN A 114 25.13 3.57 30.44
C ASN A 114 24.86 2.86 29.12
N THR A 115 23.59 2.77 28.70
CA THR A 115 23.16 2.20 27.41
C THR A 115 22.18 3.13 26.72
N VAL A 116 22.27 3.26 25.39
CA VAL A 116 21.43 4.15 24.60
C VAL A 116 20.73 3.39 23.47
N ASN A 117 19.41 3.49 23.41
CA ASN A 117 18.58 2.91 22.36
C ASN A 117 17.70 3.99 21.71
N ILE A 118 17.84 4.19 20.41
CA ILE A 118 17.01 5.10 19.62
C ILE A 118 16.38 4.27 18.51
N LEU A 119 15.10 3.94 18.68
CA LEU A 119 14.40 2.91 17.91
C LEU A 119 13.19 3.51 17.18
N GLU A 120 12.72 2.82 16.17
CA GLU A 120 11.45 3.13 15.52
C GLU A 120 10.24 2.71 16.36
N GLY A 121 9.15 3.49 16.27
CA GLY A 121 7.80 3.02 16.58
C GLY A 121 7.22 2.23 15.41
N ARG A 122 6.12 1.50 15.64
CA ARG A 122 5.47 0.69 14.60
C ARG A 122 4.03 1.15 14.37
N GLU A 123 3.70 1.36 13.10
CA GLU A 123 2.34 1.58 12.63
C GLU A 123 1.87 0.35 11.87
N THR A 124 0.62 -0.06 12.12
CA THR A 124 0.06 -1.24 11.46
C THR A 124 -1.25 -0.89 10.78
N ARG A 125 -1.49 -1.43 9.60
CA ARG A 125 -2.78 -1.35 8.92
C ARG A 125 -3.20 -2.75 8.49
N SER A 126 -4.48 -3.03 8.64
CA SER A 126 -5.13 -4.24 8.11
C SER A 126 -6.42 -3.81 7.44
N SER A 127 -6.64 -4.28 6.22
CA SER A 127 -7.84 -4.06 5.43
C SER A 127 -8.33 -5.41 4.95
N GLN A 128 -9.58 -5.73 5.23
CA GLN A 128 -10.25 -6.93 4.76
C GLN A 128 -11.50 -6.49 4.01
N THR A 129 -11.66 -6.94 2.77
CA THR A 129 -12.82 -6.65 1.93
C THR A 129 -13.36 -7.95 1.37
N GLU A 130 -14.64 -8.21 1.61
CA GLU A 130 -15.40 -9.30 0.99
C GLU A 130 -16.49 -8.71 0.10
N GLN A 131 -16.50 -9.10 -1.18
CA GLN A 131 -17.56 -8.77 -2.12
C GLN A 131 -18.27 -10.03 -2.58
N ARG A 132 -19.61 -10.03 -2.53
CA ARG A 132 -20.43 -11.11 -3.07
C ARG A 132 -21.43 -10.57 -4.07
N PHE A 133 -21.52 -11.23 -5.22
CA PHE A 133 -22.47 -10.94 -6.26
C PHE A 133 -23.29 -12.18 -6.57
N LYS A 134 -24.60 -12.02 -6.71
CA LYS A 134 -25.51 -13.05 -7.22
C LYS A 134 -26.52 -12.42 -8.15
N GLN A 135 -26.69 -12.99 -9.34
CA GLN A 135 -27.70 -12.58 -10.29
C GLN A 135 -28.46 -13.80 -10.78
N SER A 136 -29.77 -13.66 -10.97
CA SER A 136 -30.59 -14.69 -11.61
C SER A 136 -31.72 -14.02 -12.37
N GLY A 137 -31.95 -14.42 -13.61
CA GLY A 137 -32.98 -13.80 -14.42
C GLY A 137 -32.90 -14.12 -15.90
N LEU A 138 -33.86 -13.58 -16.62
CA LEU A 138 -33.91 -13.56 -18.07
C LEU A 138 -33.04 -12.41 -18.59
N SER A 139 -32.03 -12.70 -19.40
CA SER A 139 -31.21 -11.74 -20.11
C SER A 139 -31.55 -11.73 -21.60
N LEU A 140 -31.71 -10.53 -22.14
CA LEU A 140 -31.78 -10.25 -23.56
C LEU A 140 -30.50 -9.51 -23.95
N SER A 141 -29.60 -10.15 -24.69
CA SER A 141 -28.35 -9.53 -25.14
C SER A 141 -28.20 -9.58 -26.65
N LEU A 142 -27.55 -8.55 -27.18
CA LEU A 142 -27.16 -8.45 -28.58
C LEU A 142 -25.67 -8.78 -28.67
N SER A 143 -25.33 -9.89 -29.33
CA SER A 143 -23.92 -10.22 -29.62
C SER A 143 -23.60 -9.89 -31.07
N ASN A 144 -22.48 -9.20 -31.28
CA ASN A 144 -21.97 -8.89 -32.61
C ASN A 144 -20.65 -9.67 -32.80
N PRO A 145 -20.59 -10.71 -33.68
CA PRO A 145 -19.39 -11.53 -33.85
C PRO A 145 -18.35 -10.88 -34.80
N VAL A 146 -18.09 -9.57 -34.66
CA VAL A 146 -16.99 -8.91 -35.38
C VAL A 146 -16.14 -8.11 -34.41
N MET A 147 -15.29 -8.82 -33.68
CA MET A 147 -14.11 -8.23 -33.06
C MET A 147 -12.95 -9.18 -33.27
N ASP A 148 -12.29 -9.05 -34.43
CA ASP A 148 -10.89 -9.46 -34.62
C ASP A 148 -10.13 -8.54 -35.60
N SER A 149 -10.63 -7.33 -35.87
CA SER A 149 -9.90 -6.36 -36.70
C SER A 149 -10.39 -4.93 -36.50
N ALA A 150 -9.99 -4.31 -35.38
CA ALA A 150 -9.77 -2.86 -35.24
C ALA A 150 -9.24 -2.55 -33.82
N GLN A 151 -7.94 -2.70 -33.61
CA GLN A 151 -7.26 -2.04 -32.50
C GLN A 151 -7.06 -0.57 -32.87
N GLY A 152 -7.79 0.32 -32.18
CA GLY A 152 -7.68 1.76 -32.31
C GLY A 152 -9.02 2.40 -32.60
N ILE A 153 -9.33 3.51 -31.91
CA ILE A 153 -10.57 4.30 -31.97
C ILE A 153 -11.66 3.85 -30.98
N LYS A 154 -11.32 3.74 -29.69
CA LYS A 154 -12.27 3.97 -28.58
C LYS A 154 -11.57 4.67 -27.42
N GLY A 155 -11.22 5.94 -27.63
CA GLY A 155 -10.68 6.81 -26.58
C GLY A 155 -10.95 8.30 -26.82
N GLN A 156 -11.84 8.66 -27.76
CA GLN A 156 -11.95 10.05 -28.22
C GLN A 156 -13.39 10.43 -28.61
N VAL A 157 -14.37 10.08 -27.78
CA VAL A 157 -15.77 10.55 -27.96
C VAL A 157 -16.27 11.36 -26.75
N ASP A 158 -15.56 11.37 -25.62
CA ASP A 158 -15.95 12.19 -24.45
C ASP A 158 -15.38 13.62 -24.46
N ALA A 159 -14.71 14.06 -25.54
CA ALA A 159 -14.08 15.38 -25.63
C ALA A 159 -14.72 16.32 -26.67
N ALA A 160 -15.96 16.08 -27.11
CA ALA A 160 -16.63 16.89 -28.14
C ALA A 160 -17.83 17.72 -27.61
N GLY A 161 -17.96 17.86 -26.29
CA GLY A 161 -19.07 18.62 -25.68
C GLY A 161 -18.88 20.13 -25.57
N ASN A 162 -17.67 20.69 -25.79
CA ASN A 162 -17.36 22.09 -25.43
C ASN A 162 -16.38 22.81 -26.37
N THR A 163 -16.60 22.80 -27.69
CA THR A 163 -15.79 23.64 -28.60
C THR A 163 -16.61 24.36 -29.67
N ASP A 164 -16.45 25.68 -29.75
CA ASP A 164 -17.25 26.62 -30.56
C ASP A 164 -16.80 26.81 -32.02
N SER A 165 -15.95 25.95 -32.58
CA SER A 165 -15.47 26.13 -33.96
C SER A 165 -16.28 25.32 -34.98
N ALA A 166 -17.00 26.04 -35.86
CA ALA A 166 -17.76 25.48 -36.98
C ALA A 166 -16.93 24.57 -37.91
N ARG A 167 -15.60 24.73 -37.97
CA ARG A 167 -14.72 23.85 -38.75
C ARG A 167 -14.41 22.53 -38.06
N MET A 168 -14.36 22.48 -36.72
CA MET A 168 -14.24 21.23 -35.98
C MET A 168 -15.56 20.45 -35.97
N GLN A 169 -16.71 21.15 -35.89
CA GLN A 169 -18.02 20.52 -36.11
C GLN A 169 -18.14 19.96 -37.53
N ALA A 170 -17.65 20.68 -38.55
CA ALA A 170 -17.63 20.19 -39.93
C ALA A 170 -16.71 18.98 -40.13
N LEU A 171 -15.55 18.92 -39.44
CA LEU A 171 -14.64 17.77 -39.53
C LEU A 171 -15.15 16.56 -38.73
N ALA A 172 -15.81 16.79 -37.58
CA ALA A 172 -16.55 15.77 -36.84
C ALA A 172 -17.74 15.23 -37.65
N ALA A 173 -18.45 16.12 -38.35
CA ALA A 173 -19.50 15.74 -39.29
C ALA A 173 -18.94 14.96 -40.50
N ALA A 174 -17.77 15.34 -41.02
CA ALA A 174 -17.11 14.63 -42.13
C ALA A 174 -16.65 13.22 -41.75
N ASN A 175 -16.11 13.03 -40.54
CA ASN A 175 -15.73 11.70 -40.05
C ASN A 175 -16.95 10.85 -39.65
N SER A 176 -18.06 11.47 -39.24
CA SER A 176 -19.34 10.76 -39.05
C SER A 176 -19.95 10.29 -40.37
N ALA A 177 -19.74 11.04 -41.46
CA ALA A 177 -20.26 10.69 -42.78
C ALA A 177 -19.52 9.50 -43.43
N LEU A 178 -18.22 9.34 -43.16
CA LEU A 178 -17.46 8.16 -43.61
C LEU A 178 -17.84 6.91 -42.79
N ALA A 179 -18.02 7.04 -41.48
CA ALA A 179 -18.50 5.94 -40.64
C ALA A 179 -19.91 5.48 -41.04
N VAL A 180 -20.82 6.40 -41.37
CA VAL A 180 -22.15 6.05 -41.86
C VAL A 180 -22.11 5.47 -43.26
N LYS A 181 -21.22 5.93 -44.16
CA LYS A 181 -21.13 5.40 -45.51
C LYS A 181 -20.49 4.00 -45.56
N ASP A 182 -19.55 3.69 -44.68
CA ASP A 182 -18.98 2.33 -44.55
C ASP A 182 -19.96 1.37 -43.88
N ILE A 183 -20.71 1.82 -42.86
CA ILE A 183 -21.82 1.06 -42.27
C ILE A 183 -22.91 0.84 -43.31
N GLN A 184 -23.25 1.85 -44.11
CA GLN A 184 -24.29 1.76 -45.13
C GLN A 184 -23.83 0.94 -46.34
N GLN A 185 -22.56 1.00 -46.75
CA GLN A 185 -21.99 0.11 -47.77
C GLN A 185 -21.86 -1.34 -47.27
N GLN A 186 -21.56 -1.58 -45.99
CA GLN A 186 -21.62 -2.94 -45.40
C GLN A 186 -23.06 -3.45 -45.28
N LEU A 187 -24.03 -2.57 -44.98
CA LEU A 187 -25.46 -2.91 -44.99
C LEU A 187 -26.02 -3.13 -46.40
N THR A 188 -25.57 -2.39 -47.42
CA THR A 188 -26.09 -2.49 -48.80
C THR A 188 -25.35 -3.50 -49.68
N ASN A 189 -24.12 -3.90 -49.33
CA ASN A 189 -23.38 -4.96 -50.03
C ASN A 189 -23.77 -6.39 -49.59
N GLY A 190 -24.88 -6.55 -48.86
CA GLY A 190 -25.42 -7.88 -48.51
C GLY A 190 -24.60 -8.66 -47.48
N ASN A 191 -23.63 -8.04 -46.81
CA ASN A 191 -22.84 -8.65 -45.73
C ASN A 191 -23.21 -8.06 -44.35
N ALA A 192 -24.49 -7.73 -44.14
CA ALA A 192 -25.06 -7.48 -42.82
C ALA A 192 -25.61 -8.78 -42.20
N THR A 193 -24.87 -9.87 -42.36
CA THR A 193 -25.28 -11.18 -41.89
C THR A 193 -24.41 -11.56 -40.71
N ASP A 194 -24.95 -11.37 -39.50
CA ASP A 194 -24.78 -12.24 -38.33
C ASP A 194 -25.04 -11.48 -37.02
N LEU A 195 -26.06 -10.62 -37.01
CA LEU A 195 -26.63 -10.11 -35.76
C LEU A 195 -27.36 -11.26 -35.07
N SER A 196 -26.94 -11.63 -33.87
CA SER A 196 -27.61 -12.66 -33.07
C SER A 196 -28.20 -12.07 -31.79
N LEU A 197 -29.49 -12.30 -31.61
CA LEU A 197 -30.22 -12.00 -30.38
C LEU A 197 -30.14 -13.21 -29.46
N ASN A 198 -29.64 -13.04 -28.25
CA ASN A 198 -29.61 -14.10 -27.25
C ASN A 198 -30.63 -13.80 -26.16
N ILE A 199 -31.57 -14.72 -25.97
CA ILE A 199 -32.53 -14.71 -24.87
C ILE A 199 -32.14 -15.86 -23.95
N SER A 200 -31.65 -15.59 -22.75
CA SER A 200 -31.22 -16.66 -21.84
C SER A 200 -31.77 -16.47 -20.43
N LEU A 201 -32.15 -17.57 -19.79
CA LEU A 201 -32.43 -17.65 -18.37
C LEU A 201 -31.20 -18.25 -17.69
N GLY A 202 -30.63 -17.54 -16.73
CA GLY A 202 -29.43 -18.02 -16.06
C GLY A 202 -29.28 -17.50 -14.65
N SER A 203 -28.30 -18.07 -13.97
CA SER A 203 -27.81 -17.61 -12.67
C SER A 203 -26.30 -17.50 -12.68
N SER A 204 -25.77 -16.45 -12.07
CA SER A 204 -24.35 -16.28 -11.84
C SER A 204 -24.11 -15.85 -10.40
N GLN A 205 -22.98 -16.29 -9.85
CA GLN A 205 -22.50 -15.84 -8.55
C GLN A 205 -21.00 -15.62 -8.61
N SER A 206 -20.51 -14.64 -7.86
CA SER A 206 -19.10 -14.47 -7.56
C SER A 206 -18.89 -14.05 -6.12
N ARG A 207 -17.73 -14.41 -5.58
CA ARG A 207 -17.21 -13.94 -4.31
C ARG A 207 -15.73 -13.59 -4.51
N SER A 208 -15.34 -12.50 -3.88
CA SER A 208 -13.98 -11.97 -3.87
C SER A 208 -13.67 -11.60 -2.43
N ASP A 209 -12.57 -12.12 -1.91
CA ASP A 209 -12.03 -11.76 -0.61
C ASP A 209 -10.63 -11.18 -0.86
N SER A 210 -10.36 -10.00 -0.30
CA SER A 210 -9.08 -9.31 -0.39
C SER A 210 -8.65 -8.88 1.01
N GLU A 211 -7.45 -9.25 1.40
CA GLU A 211 -6.81 -8.88 2.64
C GLU A 211 -5.48 -8.20 2.34
N ALA A 212 -5.29 -7.01 2.88
CA ALA A 212 -4.04 -6.28 2.83
C ALA A 212 -3.60 -5.92 4.25
N SER A 213 -2.33 -6.16 4.56
CA SER A 213 -1.73 -5.73 5.82
C SER A 213 -0.43 -4.99 5.57
N SER A 214 -0.13 -4.01 6.42
CA SER A 214 1.15 -3.33 6.47
C SER A 214 1.61 -3.17 7.91
N ASN A 215 2.92 -3.25 8.12
CA ASN A 215 3.59 -2.93 9.36
C ASN A 215 4.79 -2.07 9.00
N THR A 216 4.72 -0.78 9.28
CA THR A 216 5.70 0.22 8.86
C THR A 216 6.33 0.91 10.05
N ALA A 217 7.60 1.27 9.93
CA ALA A 217 8.35 1.99 10.94
C ALA A 217 8.02 3.48 10.94
N ARG A 218 7.89 4.06 12.13
CA ARG A 218 8.06 5.51 12.37
C ARG A 218 9.36 5.71 13.11
N GLY A 219 10.38 6.20 12.42
CA GLY A 219 11.68 6.49 13.04
C GLY A 219 11.58 7.49 14.18
N SER A 220 12.51 7.38 15.14
CA SER A 220 12.77 8.47 16.08
C SER A 220 13.58 9.58 15.41
N THR A 221 13.40 10.82 15.86
CA THR A 221 14.18 11.96 15.37
C THR A 221 14.91 12.68 16.50
N ILE A 222 16.14 13.10 16.25
CA ILE A 222 16.91 13.98 17.13
C ILE A 222 17.54 15.08 16.28
N THR A 223 17.18 16.34 16.52
CA THR A 223 17.62 17.46 15.70
C THR A 223 18.17 18.59 16.55
N ALA A 224 19.48 18.80 16.46
CA ALA A 224 20.20 19.91 17.09
C ALA A 224 20.56 20.98 16.04
N GLY A 225 20.29 22.24 16.33
CA GLY A 225 20.75 23.37 15.50
C GLY A 225 22.25 23.61 15.61
N GLY A 226 22.85 23.20 16.73
CA GLY A 226 24.29 23.17 16.94
C GLY A 226 24.83 21.74 16.90
N ASN A 227 25.38 21.29 18.02
CA ASN A 227 25.99 19.98 18.19
C ASN A 227 25.02 18.94 18.76
N LEU A 228 25.14 17.69 18.31
CA LEU A 228 24.50 16.53 18.91
C LEU A 228 25.57 15.61 19.47
N ALA A 229 25.54 15.36 20.78
CA ALA A 229 26.44 14.43 21.45
C ALA A 229 25.65 13.35 22.20
N ILE A 230 25.94 12.08 21.91
CA ILE A 230 25.31 10.92 22.53
C ILE A 230 26.40 10.03 23.14
N HIS A 231 26.32 9.81 24.45
CA HIS A 231 27.28 9.03 25.22
C HIS A 231 26.60 7.79 25.83
N ALA A 232 27.01 6.61 25.39
CA ALA A 232 26.78 5.33 26.07
C ALA A 232 28.04 4.99 26.88
N LEU A 233 28.02 5.29 28.18
CA LEU A 233 29.20 5.37 29.03
C LEU A 233 29.70 4.02 29.54
N GLY A 234 28.80 3.03 29.69
CA GLY A 234 29.09 1.71 30.26
C GLY A 234 29.60 1.74 31.70
N GLN A 235 28.88 1.13 32.65
CA GLN A 235 29.36 0.99 34.04
C GLN A 235 29.42 -0.47 34.52
N GLY A 236 28.93 -1.42 33.72
CA GLY A 236 29.01 -2.87 33.97
C GLY A 236 29.40 -3.69 32.73
N GLU A 237 29.68 -4.98 32.94
CA GLU A 237 29.93 -5.93 31.83
C GLU A 237 28.69 -5.99 30.92
N GLY A 238 28.88 -5.78 29.61
CA GLY A 238 27.80 -5.79 28.62
C GLY A 238 27.02 -4.47 28.47
N GLU A 239 27.36 -3.41 29.23
CA GLU A 239 26.80 -2.07 29.07
C GLU A 239 27.71 -1.14 28.26
N GLY A 240 27.17 -0.07 27.67
CA GLY A 240 27.97 0.90 26.92
C GLY A 240 27.74 0.87 25.42
N SER A 241 26.80 0.06 24.94
CA SER A 241 26.41 0.04 23.53
C SER A 241 25.39 1.13 23.21
N LEU A 242 25.45 1.62 21.97
CA LEU A 242 24.58 2.64 21.41
C LEU A 242 23.92 2.08 20.15
N THR A 243 22.59 1.94 20.18
CA THR A 243 21.81 1.46 19.04
C THR A 243 20.93 2.57 18.49
N VAL A 244 20.96 2.74 17.17
CA VAL A 244 20.06 3.60 16.39
C VAL A 244 19.43 2.75 15.31
N GLN A 245 18.10 2.61 15.32
CA GLN A 245 17.36 1.78 14.38
C GLN A 245 16.28 2.58 13.64
N GLY A 246 16.30 2.52 12.31
CA GLY A 246 15.34 3.18 11.42
C GLY A 246 15.07 4.65 11.73
N SER A 247 16.05 5.37 12.29
CA SER A 247 15.87 6.67 12.93
C SER A 247 16.79 7.73 12.32
N GLN A 248 16.50 9.01 12.58
CA GLN A 248 17.23 10.15 12.03
C GLN A 248 17.87 10.99 13.14
N LEU A 249 19.18 11.23 13.01
CA LEU A 249 19.97 12.07 13.90
C LEU A 249 20.60 13.20 13.07
N GLU A 250 20.33 14.45 13.43
CA GLU A 250 20.77 15.62 12.69
C GLU A 250 21.39 16.67 13.61
N ALA A 251 22.55 17.19 13.20
CA ALA A 251 23.25 18.28 13.86
C ALA A 251 23.61 19.39 12.87
N GLY A 252 23.44 20.65 13.26
CA GLY A 252 23.86 21.79 12.45
C GLY A 252 25.38 21.93 12.30
N ASP A 253 26.17 21.43 13.26
CA ASP A 253 27.64 21.46 13.22
C ASP A 253 28.25 20.05 13.35
N GLN A 254 28.36 19.52 14.58
CA GLN A 254 28.95 18.21 14.83
C GLN A 254 27.96 17.21 15.42
N LEU A 255 28.02 15.96 14.93
CA LEU A 255 27.31 14.82 15.51
C LEU A 255 28.35 13.83 16.07
N LEU A 256 28.33 13.60 17.37
CA LEU A 256 29.18 12.66 18.08
C LEU A 256 28.35 11.50 18.65
N LEU A 257 28.67 10.28 18.23
CA LEU A 257 28.25 9.05 18.90
C LEU A 257 29.46 8.46 19.62
N ASN A 258 29.35 8.29 20.93
CA ASN A 258 30.43 7.77 21.77
C ASN A 258 29.93 6.62 22.64
N ALA A 259 30.34 5.40 22.31
CA ALA A 259 29.99 4.16 22.98
C ALA A 259 31.23 3.53 23.64
N ALA A 260 31.12 3.14 24.90
CA ALA A 260 32.15 2.38 25.59
C ALA A 260 32.28 0.95 25.05
N GLN A 261 31.20 0.40 24.51
CA GLN A 261 31.19 -0.86 23.75
C GLN A 261 30.82 -0.56 22.30
N ASP A 262 29.70 -1.08 21.81
CA ASP A 262 29.42 -1.14 20.38
C ASP A 262 28.57 0.04 19.88
N ILE A 263 28.71 0.39 18.60
CA ILE A 263 27.77 1.25 17.88
C ILE A 263 27.01 0.42 16.85
N HIS A 264 25.68 0.41 16.92
CA HIS A 264 24.80 -0.25 15.96
C HIS A 264 23.90 0.76 15.26
N LEU A 265 24.14 1.00 13.98
CA LEU A 265 23.28 1.80 13.10
C LEU A 265 22.56 0.84 12.16
N LEU A 266 21.29 0.58 12.44
CA LEU A 266 20.50 -0.48 11.83
C LEU A 266 19.33 0.11 11.04
N ALA A 267 18.96 -0.48 9.91
CA ALA A 267 17.68 -0.17 9.29
C ALA A 267 16.52 -0.75 10.12
N SER A 268 15.36 -0.12 10.03
CA SER A 268 14.11 -0.78 10.35
C SER A 268 13.58 -1.51 9.12
N ALA A 269 12.75 -2.54 9.33
CA ALA A 269 12.15 -3.32 8.26
C ALA A 269 10.64 -3.14 8.23
N ASP A 270 10.12 -2.74 7.08
CA ASP A 270 8.70 -2.62 6.81
C ASP A 270 8.21 -3.86 6.08
N ALA A 271 7.00 -4.29 6.40
CA ALA A 271 6.37 -5.44 5.77
C ALA A 271 5.01 -5.06 5.21
N VAL A 272 4.74 -5.46 3.97
CA VAL A 272 3.44 -5.33 3.33
C VAL A 272 3.04 -6.70 2.80
N SER A 273 1.81 -7.11 3.07
CA SER A 273 1.28 -8.38 2.61
C SER A 273 -0.10 -8.23 2.00
N GLN A 274 -0.36 -8.94 0.91
CA GLN A 274 -1.64 -8.95 0.21
C GLN A 274 -2.06 -10.37 -0.10
N ARG A 275 -3.33 -10.70 0.16
CA ARG A 275 -3.90 -12.02 -0.04
C ARG A 275 -5.26 -11.85 -0.67
N ASP A 276 -5.43 -12.43 -1.83
CA ASP A 276 -6.64 -12.31 -2.62
C ASP A 276 -7.16 -13.69 -2.95
N SER A 277 -8.48 -13.87 -2.86
CA SER A 277 -9.15 -15.06 -3.34
C SER A 277 -10.42 -14.67 -4.08
N HIS A 278 -10.68 -15.38 -5.16
CA HIS A 278 -11.80 -15.10 -6.05
C HIS A 278 -12.43 -16.42 -6.46
N ASN A 279 -13.74 -16.49 -6.47
CA ASN A 279 -14.48 -17.62 -7.02
C ASN A 279 -15.74 -17.14 -7.73
N SER A 280 -16.00 -17.69 -8.90
CA SER A 280 -17.22 -17.40 -9.64
C SER A 280 -17.78 -18.67 -10.27
N SER A 281 -19.10 -18.66 -10.49
CA SER A 281 -19.78 -19.72 -11.23
C SER A 281 -21.02 -19.15 -11.90
N SER A 282 -21.28 -19.58 -13.13
CA SER A 282 -22.49 -19.23 -13.86
C SER A 282 -23.07 -20.44 -14.59
N GLY A 283 -24.36 -20.38 -14.87
CA GLY A 283 -25.04 -21.30 -15.75
C GLY A 283 -26.24 -20.62 -16.41
N SER A 284 -26.45 -20.88 -17.69
CA SER A 284 -27.57 -20.35 -18.45
C SER A 284 -28.10 -21.34 -19.48
N ILE A 285 -29.40 -21.23 -19.74
CA ILE A 285 -30.08 -21.85 -20.88
C ILE A 285 -30.75 -20.75 -21.68
N GLY A 286 -30.58 -20.75 -23.00
CA GLY A 286 -31.14 -19.69 -23.82
C GLY A 286 -31.41 -20.09 -25.26
N LEU A 287 -32.02 -19.17 -25.99
CA LEU A 287 -32.25 -19.25 -27.42
C LEU A 287 -31.42 -18.17 -28.10
N GLY A 288 -30.54 -18.58 -29.00
CA GLY A 288 -29.87 -17.70 -29.95
C GLY A 288 -30.70 -17.61 -31.22
N ILE A 289 -31.06 -16.40 -31.62
CA ILE A 289 -31.78 -16.12 -32.87
C ILE A 289 -30.85 -15.31 -33.75
N GLY A 290 -30.35 -15.93 -34.80
CA GLY A 290 -29.48 -15.29 -35.78
C GLY A 290 -29.99 -15.47 -37.20
N THR A 291 -29.26 -14.89 -38.12
CA THR A 291 -29.38 -15.04 -39.59
C THR A 291 -29.38 -16.49 -40.05
N ASN A 292 -28.67 -17.36 -39.33
CA ASN A 292 -28.55 -18.79 -39.61
C ASN A 292 -29.62 -19.66 -38.92
N GLY A 293 -30.58 -19.05 -38.23
CA GLY A 293 -31.73 -19.70 -37.60
C GLY A 293 -31.80 -19.58 -36.07
N ILE A 294 -32.58 -20.45 -35.43
CA ILE A 294 -32.77 -20.50 -33.98
C ILE A 294 -31.97 -21.67 -33.40
N ALA A 295 -31.20 -21.43 -32.34
CA ALA A 295 -30.44 -22.44 -31.62
C ALA A 295 -30.73 -22.43 -30.12
N LEU A 296 -30.75 -23.60 -29.49
CA LEU A 296 -30.74 -23.78 -28.04
C LEU A 296 -29.30 -23.70 -27.54
N ASN A 297 -29.02 -22.76 -26.64
CA ASN A 297 -27.73 -22.56 -26.00
C ASN A 297 -27.78 -23.02 -24.54
N LEU A 298 -26.76 -23.76 -24.11
CA LEU A 298 -26.54 -24.20 -22.75
C LEU A 298 -25.11 -23.82 -22.37
N ASP A 299 -24.95 -23.02 -21.33
CA ASP A 299 -23.64 -22.56 -20.87
C ASP A 299 -23.46 -22.84 -19.39
N ALA A 300 -22.26 -23.25 -19.01
CA ALA A 300 -21.85 -23.36 -17.61
C ALA A 300 -20.40 -22.90 -17.49
N SER A 301 -20.09 -22.13 -16.44
CA SER A 301 -18.71 -21.73 -16.15
C SER A 301 -18.43 -21.73 -14.66
N ARG A 302 -17.17 -21.94 -14.31
CA ARG A 302 -16.64 -21.83 -12.96
C ARG A 302 -15.23 -21.28 -13.04
N ALA A 303 -14.90 -20.33 -12.19
CA ALA A 303 -13.53 -19.85 -12.02
C ALA A 303 -13.16 -19.76 -10.55
N LYS A 304 -11.87 -19.97 -10.26
CA LYS A 304 -11.26 -19.70 -8.97
C LYS A 304 -9.88 -19.09 -9.18
N GLY A 305 -9.49 -18.18 -8.31
CA GLY A 305 -8.19 -17.52 -8.33
C GLY A 305 -7.72 -17.27 -6.91
N HIS A 306 -6.41 -17.38 -6.69
CA HIS A 306 -5.78 -16.95 -5.44
C HIS A 306 -4.48 -16.23 -5.78
N GLY A 307 -4.19 -15.15 -5.06
CA GLY A 307 -2.97 -14.36 -5.19
C GLY A 307 -2.40 -14.03 -3.82
N ASN A 308 -1.08 -14.15 -3.66
CA ASN A 308 -0.36 -13.76 -2.46
C ASN A 308 0.82 -12.86 -2.88
N GLY A 309 0.95 -11.71 -2.24
CA GLY A 309 2.07 -10.80 -2.38
C GLY A 309 2.69 -10.49 -1.02
N ASP A 310 4.01 -10.53 -0.92
CA ASP A 310 4.77 -10.22 0.29
C ASP A 310 5.95 -9.33 -0.08
N SER A 311 6.06 -8.18 0.57
CA SER A 311 7.15 -7.23 0.35
C SER A 311 7.80 -6.84 1.67
N THR A 312 9.12 -6.67 1.64
CA THR A 312 9.92 -6.13 2.74
C THR A 312 10.74 -4.96 2.22
N PHE A 313 10.66 -3.83 2.91
CA PHE A 313 11.42 -2.62 2.59
C PHE A 313 12.27 -2.22 3.79
N PHE A 314 13.49 -1.74 3.57
CA PHE A 314 14.37 -1.30 4.64
C PHE A 314 14.44 0.22 4.70
N ASN A 315 14.11 0.80 5.86
CA ASN A 315 14.32 2.22 6.12
C ASN A 315 15.65 2.42 6.82
N ASN A 316 16.60 3.02 6.11
CA ASN A 316 17.94 3.21 6.64
C ASN A 316 17.95 4.18 7.83
N THR A 317 18.81 3.90 8.82
CA THR A 317 19.19 4.89 9.83
C THR A 317 19.99 6.02 9.17
N GLN A 318 19.67 7.26 9.50
CA GLN A 318 20.29 8.45 8.87
C GLN A 318 20.98 9.32 9.91
N LEU A 319 22.27 9.59 9.71
CA LEU A 319 23.07 10.51 10.51
C LEU A 319 23.53 11.64 9.60
N SER A 320 23.23 12.88 9.96
CA SER A 320 23.70 14.06 9.23
C SER A 320 24.28 15.12 10.13
N ALA A 321 25.38 15.73 9.68
CA ALA A 321 25.99 16.88 10.36
C ALA A 321 26.46 17.93 9.34
N GLY A 322 26.33 19.21 9.68
CA GLY A 322 26.75 20.31 8.81
C GLY A 322 28.26 20.35 8.56
N ASN A 323 29.07 19.81 9.48
CA ASN A 323 30.52 19.83 9.41
C ASN A 323 31.14 18.43 9.61
N GLN A 324 30.82 17.75 10.73
CA GLN A 324 31.48 16.49 11.06
C GLN A 324 30.57 15.47 11.75
N VAL A 325 30.65 14.20 11.33
CA VAL A 325 30.19 13.07 12.12
C VAL A 325 31.39 12.34 12.74
N ILE A 326 31.31 12.06 14.04
CA ILE A 326 32.31 11.33 14.81
C ILE A 326 31.67 10.08 15.41
N LEU A 327 32.20 8.90 15.10
CA LEU A 327 31.79 7.63 15.70
C LEU A 327 32.95 7.06 16.52
N ASN A 328 32.78 7.03 17.85
CA ASN A 328 33.75 6.46 18.77
C ASN A 328 33.14 5.22 19.43
N SER A 329 33.69 4.05 19.14
CA SER A 329 33.28 2.76 19.70
C SER A 329 34.48 2.11 20.39
N GLY A 330 34.30 1.67 21.63
CA GLY A 330 35.28 0.83 22.32
C GLY A 330 35.30 -0.62 21.84
N GLY A 331 34.20 -1.08 21.25
CA GLY A 331 34.02 -2.40 20.64
C GLY A 331 33.81 -2.32 19.13
N ASP A 332 32.87 -3.10 18.63
CA ASP A 332 32.53 -3.18 17.21
C ASP A 332 31.66 -1.99 16.78
N THR A 333 31.61 -1.74 15.48
CA THR A 333 30.70 -0.78 14.86
C THR A 333 30.02 -1.40 13.65
N ALA A 334 28.69 -1.41 13.65
CA ALA A 334 27.89 -1.99 12.57
C ALA A 334 26.98 -0.94 11.92
N LEU A 335 27.12 -0.76 10.61
CA LEU A 335 26.29 0.09 9.76
C LEU A 335 25.52 -0.84 8.81
N LYS A 336 24.36 -1.33 9.25
CA LYS A 336 23.53 -2.29 8.49
C LYS A 336 22.25 -1.61 8.01
N GLY A 337 22.28 -1.08 6.79
CA GLY A 337 21.25 -0.18 6.31
C GLY A 337 21.30 1.17 7.04
N ALA A 338 22.44 1.85 6.92
CA ALA A 338 22.65 3.18 7.47
C ALA A 338 23.29 4.13 6.45
N VAL A 339 22.98 5.42 6.57
CA VAL A 339 23.54 6.50 5.77
C VAL A 339 24.13 7.52 6.72
N VAL A 340 25.41 7.83 6.55
CA VAL A 340 26.13 8.85 7.33
C VAL A 340 26.60 9.94 6.38
N SER A 341 26.22 11.19 6.62
CA SER A 341 26.45 12.32 5.70
C SER A 341 27.01 13.54 6.44
N ALA A 342 28.23 13.93 6.12
CA ALA A 342 28.86 15.18 6.56
C ALA A 342 30.08 15.48 5.68
N PRO A 343 30.58 16.73 5.65
CA PRO A 343 31.86 17.07 5.02
C PRO A 343 33.03 16.22 5.52
N GLN A 344 33.05 15.86 6.81
CA GLN A 344 34.02 14.95 7.39
C GLN A 344 33.35 13.87 8.22
N ILE A 345 33.77 12.62 8.03
CA ILE A 345 33.39 11.48 8.87
C ILE A 345 34.65 10.95 9.52
N THR A 346 34.66 10.82 10.85
CA THR A 346 35.80 10.32 11.62
C THR A 346 35.34 9.16 12.49
N THR A 347 36.03 8.03 12.40
CA THR A 347 35.68 6.82 13.14
C THR A 347 36.88 6.33 13.96
N HIS A 348 36.64 6.07 15.24
CA HIS A 348 37.58 5.41 16.15
C HIS A 348 36.88 4.15 16.67
N ILE A 349 37.32 2.99 16.21
CA ILE A 349 36.65 1.72 16.46
C ILE A 349 37.66 0.77 17.11
N GLY A 350 37.32 0.28 18.31
CA GLY A 350 38.17 -0.64 19.07
C GLY A 350 38.20 -2.07 18.50
N GLY A 351 37.10 -2.50 17.88
CA GLY A 351 36.91 -3.79 17.23
C GLY A 351 36.69 -3.68 15.71
N ASP A 352 35.74 -4.44 15.18
CA ASP A 352 35.46 -4.55 13.75
C ASP A 352 34.47 -3.48 13.25
N LEU A 353 34.69 -3.00 12.02
CA LEU A 353 33.74 -2.16 11.29
C LEU A 353 33.00 -3.01 10.24
N THR A 354 31.69 -3.20 10.42
CA THR A 354 30.83 -3.85 9.44
C THR A 354 29.95 -2.82 8.73
N ILE A 355 29.94 -2.83 7.40
CA ILE A 355 29.05 -2.00 6.58
C ILE A 355 28.29 -2.92 5.62
N GLU A 356 26.96 -2.90 5.72
CA GLU A 356 26.07 -3.78 4.97
C GLU A 356 24.90 -3.00 4.39
N SER A 357 24.70 -3.11 3.09
CA SER A 357 23.49 -2.64 2.41
C SER A 357 22.43 -3.72 2.42
N LEU A 358 21.22 -3.38 2.84
CA LEU A 358 20.08 -4.29 2.83
C LEU A 358 19.29 -4.14 1.53
N GLN A 359 18.68 -5.23 1.06
CA GLN A 359 17.95 -5.25 -0.20
C GLN A 359 16.46 -5.44 0.05
N ASP A 360 15.66 -4.54 -0.50
CA ASP A 360 14.20 -4.69 -0.52
C ASP A 360 13.78 -5.94 -1.31
N THR A 361 12.73 -6.60 -0.84
CA THR A 361 12.20 -7.83 -1.46
C THR A 361 10.72 -7.63 -1.79
N ALA A 362 10.28 -8.15 -2.93
CA ALA A 362 8.88 -8.28 -3.28
C ALA A 362 8.66 -9.62 -3.98
N VAL A 363 7.82 -10.48 -3.40
CA VAL A 363 7.48 -11.81 -3.91
C VAL A 363 5.99 -11.85 -4.19
N HIS A 364 5.62 -12.25 -5.40
CA HIS A 364 4.22 -12.38 -5.81
C HIS A 364 3.97 -13.76 -6.41
N SER A 365 2.86 -14.40 -6.01
CA SER A 365 2.43 -15.68 -6.55
C SER A 365 0.93 -15.66 -6.78
N GLU A 366 0.51 -15.96 -8.00
CA GLU A 366 -0.90 -16.02 -8.38
C GLU A 366 -1.20 -17.31 -9.13
N ARG A 367 -2.41 -17.83 -8.92
CA ARG A 367 -2.95 -18.98 -9.65
C ARG A 367 -4.41 -18.74 -9.98
N HIS A 368 -4.72 -18.75 -11.27
CA HIS A 368 -6.08 -18.67 -11.78
C HIS A 368 -6.44 -19.98 -12.51
N GLN A 369 -7.63 -20.48 -12.26
CA GLN A 369 -8.20 -21.65 -12.92
C GLN A 369 -9.64 -21.35 -13.28
N SER A 370 -9.97 -21.40 -14.56
CA SER A 370 -11.34 -21.38 -15.05
C SER A 370 -11.64 -22.67 -15.79
N SER A 371 -12.89 -23.10 -15.71
CA SER A 371 -13.43 -24.22 -16.47
C SER A 371 -14.82 -23.83 -16.95
N GLY A 372 -15.12 -24.04 -18.23
CA GLY A 372 -16.42 -23.71 -18.79
C GLY A 372 -16.78 -24.63 -19.94
N GLY A 373 -18.07 -24.81 -20.16
CA GLY A 373 -18.60 -25.53 -21.29
C GLY A 373 -19.79 -24.82 -21.88
N SER A 374 -19.88 -24.83 -23.21
CA SER A 374 -21.07 -24.39 -23.93
C SER A 374 -21.51 -25.44 -24.94
N LEU A 375 -22.82 -25.58 -25.10
CA LEU A 375 -23.46 -26.44 -26.10
C LEU A 375 -24.51 -25.62 -26.83
N SER A 376 -24.39 -25.53 -28.15
CA SER A 376 -25.38 -24.91 -29.02
C SER A 376 -25.98 -25.97 -29.95
N VAL A 377 -27.30 -26.13 -29.93
CA VAL A 377 -28.03 -27.09 -30.75
C VAL A 377 -28.98 -26.32 -31.67
N PRO A 378 -28.80 -26.38 -33.00
CA PRO A 378 -29.70 -25.74 -33.95
C PRO A 378 -31.10 -26.38 -33.84
N LEU A 379 -32.12 -25.56 -33.62
CA LEU A 379 -33.52 -25.98 -33.58
C LEU A 379 -34.19 -25.76 -34.94
N ILE A 380 -33.86 -24.66 -35.62
CA ILE A 380 -34.36 -24.28 -36.94
C ILE A 380 -33.20 -23.62 -37.69
N GLY A 381 -32.92 -24.02 -38.93
CA GLY A 381 -31.84 -23.45 -39.77
C GLY A 381 -30.78 -24.47 -40.18
N VAL A 382 -29.74 -24.01 -40.89
CA VAL A 382 -28.67 -24.86 -41.46
C VAL A 382 -27.43 -25.01 -40.56
N GLY A 383 -27.52 -24.55 -39.31
CA GLY A 383 -26.43 -24.66 -38.34
C GLY A 383 -26.10 -26.13 -37.99
N GLN A 384 -24.87 -26.38 -37.57
CA GLN A 384 -24.47 -27.65 -36.97
C GLN A 384 -24.41 -27.50 -35.45
N PRO A 385 -24.68 -28.57 -34.67
CA PRO A 385 -24.47 -28.53 -33.23
C PRO A 385 -22.99 -28.27 -32.92
N THR A 386 -22.73 -27.34 -32.02
CA THR A 386 -21.37 -27.01 -31.56
C THR A 386 -21.27 -27.22 -30.07
N ALA A 387 -20.16 -27.80 -29.62
CA ALA A 387 -19.82 -27.95 -28.22
C ALA A 387 -18.42 -27.40 -28.01
N SER A 388 -18.23 -26.63 -26.94
CA SER A 388 -16.91 -26.16 -26.54
C SER A 388 -16.68 -26.43 -25.06
N LEU A 389 -15.43 -26.75 -24.71
CA LEU A 389 -14.95 -26.92 -23.36
C LEU A 389 -13.65 -26.14 -23.25
N ASN A 390 -13.51 -25.36 -22.18
CA ASN A 390 -12.29 -24.65 -21.81
C ASN A 390 -11.90 -24.96 -20.38
#